data_AF-A0A317Z8J9-F1
#
_entry.id   AF-A0A317Z8J9-F1
#
_cell.length_a   1.000
_cell.length_b   1.000
_cell.length_c   1.000
_cell.angle_alpha   90.00
_cell.angle_beta   90.00
_cell.angle_gamma   90.00
#
_symmetry.space_group_name_H-M   'P 1'
#
loop_
_entity.id
_entity.type
_entity.pdbx_description
1 polymer ?
#
loop_
_entity_poly.entity_id
_entity_poly.type
_entity_poly.pdbx_seq_one_letter_code
_entity_poly.pdbx_strand_id
1 'polypeptide(L)'
;GGMMSMTQVLVTIFCGYAFAGIVEKAGCLDVILHSISKNINSRGQLILVTVIGSLMMVLAAGVASVVIIMVGVLLMQMYDKMDLDRVNLSRTLEDSGTMIIPLIPWGTSGIYYTQQLGVGVGQFFIWAVPCYLCVLFALFYGFTGIGIKKKASASL
;
A
#
# COMPACT_ATOMS: atom_id res chain seq x y z
N GLY A 1 -5.44 30.11 -16.47
CA GLY A 1 -4.59 29.80 -15.31
C GLY A 1 -5.02 28.56 -14.57
N GLY A 2 -5.15 27.41 -15.24
CA GLY A 2 -5.45 26.11 -14.61
C GLY A 2 -4.41 25.06 -15.02
N MET A 3 -4.30 24.79 -16.33
CA MET A 3 -3.29 23.84 -16.87
C MET A 3 -1.84 24.25 -16.54
N MET A 4 -1.50 25.54 -16.68
CA MET A 4 -0.15 26.05 -16.37
C MET A 4 0.22 25.90 -14.89
N SER A 5 -0.77 25.97 -13.97
CA SER A 5 -0.53 25.78 -12.53
C SER A 5 -0.39 24.29 -12.16
N MET A 6 -0.83 23.39 -13.04
CA MET A 6 -0.74 21.94 -12.88
C MET A 6 0.48 21.34 -13.59
N THR A 7 1.19 22.10 -14.44
CA THR A 7 2.33 21.58 -15.20
C THR A 7 3.42 21.02 -14.29
N GLN A 8 3.74 21.69 -13.19
CA GLN A 8 4.71 21.19 -12.21
C GLN A 8 4.27 19.87 -11.56
N VAL A 9 2.97 19.74 -11.29
CA VAL A 9 2.36 18.51 -10.75
C VAL A 9 2.45 17.39 -11.76
N LEU A 10 2.06 17.65 -13.00
CA LEU A 10 2.11 16.67 -14.09
C LEU A 10 3.53 16.18 -14.33
N VAL A 11 4.53 17.07 -14.40
CA VAL A 11 5.93 16.69 -14.61
C VAL A 11 6.48 15.87 -13.45
N THR A 12 6.21 16.27 -12.20
CA THR A 12 6.67 15.54 -11.01
C THR A 12 6.06 14.14 -10.95
N ILE A 13 4.75 14.05 -11.20
CA ILE A 13 4.03 12.78 -11.27
C ILE A 13 4.64 11.91 -12.38
N PHE A 14 4.86 12.45 -13.58
CA PHE A 14 5.39 11.72 -14.72
C PHE A 14 6.79 11.14 -14.45
N CYS A 15 7.68 11.94 -13.87
CA CYS A 15 9.03 11.50 -13.46
C CYS A 15 8.96 10.43 -12.35
N GLY A 16 8.10 10.62 -11.35
CA GLY A 16 7.89 9.64 -10.28
C GLY A 16 7.38 8.29 -10.80
N TYR A 17 6.40 8.31 -11.70
CA TYR A 17 5.88 7.09 -12.34
C TYR A 17 6.90 6.39 -13.21
N ALA A 18 7.68 7.14 -14.00
CA ALA A 18 8.73 6.55 -14.83
C ALA A 18 9.77 5.81 -13.98
N PHE A 19 10.19 6.42 -12.87
CA PHE A 19 11.10 5.77 -11.91
C PHE A 19 10.47 4.54 -11.25
N ALA A 20 9.24 4.67 -10.75
CA ALA A 20 8.52 3.56 -10.11
C ALA A 20 8.38 2.34 -11.06
N GLY A 21 8.01 2.58 -12.32
CA GLY A 21 7.91 1.52 -13.33
C GLY A 21 9.24 0.86 -13.67
N ILE A 22 10.35 1.62 -13.66
CA ILE A 22 11.70 1.05 -13.85
C ILE A 22 12.09 0.18 -12.65
N VAL A 23 11.87 0.64 -11.43
CA VAL A 23 12.19 -0.12 -10.20
C VAL A 23 11.36 -1.39 -10.09
N GLU A 24 10.09 -1.32 -10.47
CA GLU A 24 9.20 -2.48 -10.63
C GLU A 24 9.74 -3.45 -11.68
N LYS A 25 10.04 -2.97 -12.89
CA LYS A 25 10.47 -3.86 -13.97
C LYS A 25 11.88 -4.43 -13.78
N ALA A 26 12.73 -3.74 -13.02
CA ALA A 26 14.04 -4.22 -12.60
C ALA A 26 13.96 -5.40 -11.59
N GLY A 27 12.77 -5.70 -11.06
CA GLY A 27 12.57 -6.82 -10.11
C GLY A 27 13.08 -6.52 -8.70
N CYS A 28 13.46 -5.27 -8.39
CA CYS A 28 13.93 -4.89 -7.06
C CYS A 28 12.85 -5.16 -5.99
N LEU A 29 11.59 -4.91 -6.34
CA LEU A 29 10.44 -5.10 -5.46
C LEU A 29 10.13 -6.58 -5.24
N ASP A 30 10.28 -7.41 -6.28
CA ASP A 30 10.18 -8.87 -6.17
C ASP A 30 11.25 -9.43 -5.22
N VAL A 31 12.50 -8.98 -5.34
CA VAL A 31 13.62 -9.44 -4.49
C VAL A 31 13.41 -9.05 -3.04
N ILE A 32 12.99 -7.81 -2.77
CA ILE A 32 12.72 -7.33 -1.41
C ILE A 32 11.59 -8.14 -0.77
N LEU A 33 10.48 -8.34 -1.49
CA LEU A 33 9.33 -9.08 -0.97
C LEU A 33 9.63 -10.58 -0.82
N HIS A 34 10.42 -11.17 -1.72
CA HIS A 34 10.83 -12.57 -1.60
C HIS A 34 11.77 -12.80 -0.41
N SER A 35 12.70 -11.86 -0.16
CA SER A 35 13.59 -11.88 1.00
C SER A 35 12.80 -11.78 2.30
N ILE A 36 11.81 -10.87 2.37
CA ILE A 36 10.97 -10.68 3.54
C ILE A 36 10.02 -11.89 3.76
N SER A 37 9.57 -12.54 2.68
CA SER A 37 8.63 -13.67 2.76
C SER A 37 9.25 -14.96 3.30
N LYS A 38 10.58 -15.13 3.23
CA LYS A 38 11.27 -16.36 3.62
C LYS A 38 11.17 -16.72 5.11
N ASN A 39 10.88 -15.74 5.97
CA ASN A 39 10.83 -15.90 7.43
C ASN A 39 9.42 -15.79 8.03
N ILE A 40 8.36 -15.79 7.22
CA ILE A 40 6.98 -15.64 7.70
C ILE A 40 6.47 -16.98 8.23
N ASN A 41 6.31 -17.07 9.55
CA ASN A 41 5.81 -18.29 10.22
C ASN A 41 4.46 -18.07 10.93
N SER A 42 3.95 -16.84 10.98
CA SER A 42 2.70 -16.49 11.64
C SER A 42 1.83 -15.56 10.79
N ARG A 43 0.51 -15.72 10.91
CA ARG A 43 -0.50 -14.88 10.25
C ARG A 43 -0.28 -13.38 10.50
N GLY A 44 0.12 -13.00 11.72
CA GLY A 44 0.38 -11.60 12.07
C GLY A 44 1.62 -11.07 11.37
N GLN A 45 2.65 -11.90 11.21
CA GLN A 45 3.83 -11.55 10.41
C GLN A 45 3.47 -11.38 8.93
N LEU A 46 2.61 -12.23 8.37
CA LEU A 46 2.18 -12.09 6.97
C LEU A 46 1.45 -10.76 6.73
N ILE A 47 0.54 -10.40 7.62
CA ILE A 47 -0.19 -9.12 7.53
C ILE A 47 0.77 -7.94 7.74
N LEU A 48 1.68 -8.03 8.70
CA LEU A 48 2.71 -7.00 8.90
C LEU A 48 3.58 -6.80 7.65
N VAL A 49 4.03 -7.88 7.01
CA VAL A 49 4.80 -7.83 5.76
C VAL A 49 3.98 -7.22 4.63
N THR A 50 2.70 -7.55 4.55
CA THR A 50 1.79 -6.95 3.56
C THR A 50 1.67 -5.45 3.77
N VAL A 51 1.45 -5.00 5.02
CA VAL A 51 1.39 -3.57 5.38
C VAL A 51 2.70 -2.86 5.04
N ILE A 52 3.84 -3.39 5.47
CA ILE A 52 5.15 -2.77 5.23
C ILE A 52 5.47 -2.75 3.72
N GLY A 53 5.22 -3.86 3.03
CA GLY A 53 5.43 -3.99 1.59
C GLY A 53 4.61 -2.98 0.81
N SER A 54 3.31 -2.88 1.10
CA SER A 54 2.42 -1.87 0.52
C SER A 54 2.86 -0.46 0.87
N LEU A 55 3.26 -0.18 2.10
CA LEU A 55 3.70 1.15 2.51
C LEU A 55 4.98 1.58 1.77
N MET A 56 5.99 0.72 1.70
CA MET A 56 7.25 0.99 0.99
C MET A 56 7.00 1.22 -0.49
N MET A 57 6.12 0.41 -1.07
CA MET A 57 5.69 0.52 -2.46
C MET A 57 4.92 1.82 -2.73
N VAL A 58 3.99 2.18 -1.86
CA VAL A 58 3.22 3.43 -1.97
C VAL A 58 4.13 4.64 -1.80
N LEU A 59 5.09 4.60 -0.87
CA LEU A 59 6.14 5.60 -0.74
C LEU A 59 6.98 5.74 -2.01
N ALA A 60 7.39 4.62 -2.63
CA ALA A 60 8.17 4.68 -3.86
C ALA A 60 7.36 5.13 -5.09
N ALA A 61 6.15 4.59 -5.26
CA ALA A 61 5.33 4.77 -6.46
C ALA A 61 4.45 6.02 -6.43
N GLY A 62 4.07 6.50 -5.24
CA GLY A 62 3.19 7.64 -5.06
C GLY A 62 1.72 7.40 -5.44
N VAL A 63 1.32 6.16 -5.76
CA VAL A 63 -0.05 5.78 -6.15
C VAL A 63 -0.47 4.39 -5.67
N ALA A 64 -1.78 4.18 -5.48
CA ALA A 64 -2.34 2.93 -4.94
C ALA A 64 -2.45 1.84 -6.00
N SER A 65 -2.91 2.20 -7.20
CA SER A 65 -3.42 1.23 -8.16
C SER A 65 -2.36 0.20 -8.56
N VAL A 66 -1.14 0.66 -8.83
CA VAL A 66 -0.01 -0.21 -9.16
C VAL A 66 0.42 -1.02 -7.94
N VAL A 67 0.42 -0.40 -6.76
CA VAL A 67 0.90 -1.02 -5.53
C VAL A 67 0.02 -2.16 -5.07
N ILE A 68 -1.30 -1.97 -5.09
CA ILE A 68 -2.27 -3.00 -4.72
C ILE A 68 -2.16 -4.21 -5.65
N ILE A 69 -2.01 -3.98 -6.96
CA ILE A 69 -1.86 -5.06 -7.94
C ILE A 69 -0.56 -5.81 -7.67
N MET A 70 0.57 -5.12 -7.58
CA MET A 70 1.86 -5.79 -7.47
C MET A 70 2.05 -6.48 -6.12
N VAL A 71 1.80 -5.82 -4.98
CA VAL A 71 1.90 -6.49 -3.66
C VAL A 71 0.87 -7.61 -3.55
N GLY A 72 -0.32 -7.41 -4.11
CA GLY A 72 -1.36 -8.44 -4.18
C GLY A 72 -0.89 -9.69 -4.90
N VAL A 73 -0.38 -9.57 -6.13
CA VAL A 73 0.10 -10.71 -6.92
C VAL A 73 1.26 -11.43 -6.21
N LEU A 74 2.18 -10.66 -5.61
CA LEU A 74 3.37 -11.21 -4.96
C LEU A 74 3.06 -11.97 -3.68
N LEU A 75 2.16 -11.47 -2.85
CA LEU A 75 1.82 -12.10 -1.56
C LEU A 75 0.67 -13.11 -1.66
N MET A 76 -0.09 -13.12 -2.76
CA MET A 76 -1.21 -14.04 -2.97
C MET A 76 -0.84 -15.51 -2.70
N GLN A 77 0.31 -15.96 -3.21
CA GLN A 77 0.76 -17.34 -3.00
C GLN A 77 1.10 -17.64 -1.54
N MET A 78 1.58 -16.66 -0.78
CA MET A 78 1.89 -16.84 0.65
C MET A 78 0.61 -16.94 1.48
N TYR A 79 -0.40 -16.11 1.19
CA TYR A 79 -1.72 -16.24 1.82
C TYR A 79 -2.35 -17.61 1.53
N ASP A 80 -2.23 -18.11 0.30
CA ASP A 80 -2.70 -19.45 -0.06
C ASP A 80 -1.96 -20.57 0.69
N LYS A 81 -0.62 -20.47 0.81
CA LYS A 81 0.21 -21.45 1.54
C LYS A 81 -0.07 -21.47 3.04
N MET A 82 -0.52 -20.35 3.61
CA MET A 82 -0.86 -20.23 5.03
C MET A 82 -2.36 -20.48 5.32
N ASP A 83 -3.11 -21.01 4.35
CA ASP A 83 -4.55 -21.32 4.48
C ASP A 83 -5.43 -20.10 4.84
N LEU A 84 -5.03 -18.92 4.35
CA LEU A 84 -5.77 -17.67 4.56
C LEU A 84 -6.56 -17.31 3.31
N ASP A 85 -7.79 -16.83 3.50
CA ASP A 85 -8.60 -16.29 2.41
C ASP A 85 -7.94 -15.01 1.87
N ARG A 86 -7.95 -14.84 0.54
CA ARG A 86 -7.42 -13.66 -0.15
C ARG A 86 -8.18 -12.37 0.19
N VAL A 87 -9.38 -12.47 0.76
CA VAL A 87 -10.08 -11.31 1.34
C VAL A 87 -9.22 -10.61 2.40
N ASN A 88 -8.44 -11.36 3.21
CA ASN A 88 -7.56 -10.74 4.20
C ASN A 88 -6.43 -9.95 3.52
N LEU A 89 -5.88 -10.47 2.42
CA LEU A 89 -4.87 -9.78 1.62
C LEU A 89 -5.46 -8.50 1.03
N SER A 90 -6.60 -8.59 0.34
CA SER A 90 -7.28 -7.42 -0.25
C SER A 90 -7.59 -6.35 0.79
N ARG A 91 -8.13 -6.73 1.95
CA ARG A 91 -8.40 -5.80 3.05
C ARG A 91 -7.11 -5.12 3.53
N THR A 92 -6.06 -5.89 3.76
CA THR A 92 -4.78 -5.36 4.25
C THR A 92 -4.13 -4.41 3.24
N LEU A 93 -4.23 -4.72 1.94
CA LEU A 93 -3.76 -3.85 0.86
C LEU A 93 -4.51 -2.53 0.82
N GLU A 94 -5.82 -2.54 1.07
CA GLU A 94 -6.62 -1.31 1.11
C GLU A 94 -6.28 -0.45 2.33
N ASP A 95 -6.17 -1.09 3.51
CA ASP A 95 -5.86 -0.43 4.77
C ASP A 95 -4.46 0.23 4.77
N SER A 96 -3.50 -0.33 4.02
CA SER A 96 -2.10 0.14 3.99
C SER A 96 -1.67 0.85 2.72
N GLY A 97 -2.24 0.47 1.57
CA GLY A 97 -1.95 1.05 0.28
C GLY A 97 -2.78 2.32 0.02
N THR A 98 -4.10 2.20 0.07
CA THR A 98 -4.99 3.30 -0.32
C THR A 98 -5.00 4.41 0.73
N MET A 99 -5.05 4.05 2.01
CA MET A 99 -5.25 5.03 3.08
C MET A 99 -4.05 5.94 3.35
N ILE A 100 -2.84 5.56 2.94
CA ILE A 100 -1.62 6.34 3.22
C ILE A 100 -1.25 7.32 2.11
N ILE A 101 -1.76 7.17 0.88
CA ILE A 101 -1.41 8.04 -0.26
C ILE A 101 -1.65 9.53 -0.02
N PRO A 102 -2.72 9.97 0.68
CA PRO A 102 -2.89 11.37 1.02
C PRO A 102 -1.67 11.98 1.73
N LEU A 103 -0.91 11.16 2.47
CA LEU A 103 0.24 11.59 3.26
C LEU A 103 1.54 11.64 2.45
N ILE A 104 1.52 11.27 1.17
CA ILE A 104 2.71 11.27 0.32
C ILE A 104 2.79 12.58 -0.45
N PRO A 105 3.77 13.46 -0.16
CA PRO A 105 3.86 14.78 -0.78
C PRO A 105 4.04 14.76 -2.30
N TRP A 106 4.68 13.71 -2.83
CA TRP A 106 4.88 13.51 -4.27
C TRP A 106 3.82 12.62 -4.91
N GLY A 107 2.88 12.08 -4.12
CA GLY A 107 1.81 11.22 -4.59
C GLY A 107 0.66 12.02 -5.19
N THR A 108 -0.12 11.39 -6.06
CA THR A 108 -1.21 12.06 -6.78
C THR A 108 -2.25 12.65 -5.83
N SER A 109 -2.67 11.90 -4.80
CA SER A 109 -3.64 12.40 -3.81
C SER A 109 -3.04 13.45 -2.88
N GLY A 110 -1.79 13.28 -2.43
CA GLY A 110 -1.13 14.27 -1.57
C GLY A 110 -1.01 15.63 -2.26
N ILE A 111 -0.56 15.65 -3.51
CA ILE A 111 -0.51 16.87 -4.31
C ILE A 111 -1.91 17.48 -4.47
N TYR A 112 -2.91 16.67 -4.82
CA TYR A 112 -4.29 17.13 -4.94
C TYR A 112 -4.82 17.79 -3.66
N TYR A 113 -4.61 17.18 -2.48
CA TYR A 113 -5.05 17.76 -1.21
C TYR A 113 -4.33 19.05 -0.86
N THR A 114 -3.01 19.11 -1.08
CA THR A 114 -2.26 20.35 -0.81
C THR A 114 -2.73 21.52 -1.67
N GLN A 115 -3.12 21.25 -2.91
CA GLN A 115 -3.65 22.26 -3.82
C GLN A 115 -5.05 22.71 -3.43
N GLN A 116 -5.92 21.77 -3.07
CA GLN A 116 -7.31 22.08 -2.73
C GLN A 116 -7.44 22.76 -1.37
N LEU A 117 -6.65 22.34 -0.39
CA LEU A 117 -6.70 22.87 0.98
C LEU A 117 -5.79 24.10 1.16
N GLY A 118 -4.89 24.38 0.22
CA GLY A 118 -3.92 25.49 0.31
C GLY A 118 -2.88 25.33 1.42
N VAL A 119 -2.74 24.12 1.98
CA VAL A 119 -1.83 23.81 3.08
C VAL A 119 -0.94 22.62 2.72
N GLY A 120 0.27 22.57 3.27
CA GLY A 120 1.19 21.45 3.03
C GLY A 120 0.76 20.16 3.72
N VAL A 121 1.29 19.02 3.28
CA VAL A 121 0.96 17.69 3.87
C VAL A 121 1.16 17.67 5.38
N GLY A 122 2.26 18.23 5.89
CA GLY A 122 2.52 18.28 7.33
C GLY A 122 1.45 19.04 8.14
N GLN A 123 0.74 19.98 7.53
CA GLN A 123 -0.28 20.78 8.21
C GLN A 123 -1.61 20.02 8.34
N PHE A 124 -1.99 19.23 7.35
CA PHE A 124 -3.17 18.38 7.44
C PHE A 124 -2.88 16.97 7.99
N PHE A 125 -1.61 16.58 8.12
CA PHE A 125 -1.18 15.26 8.60
C PHE A 125 -1.84 14.88 9.93
N ILE A 126 -1.90 15.82 10.89
CA ILE A 126 -2.54 15.57 12.19
C ILE A 126 -4.04 15.30 12.07
N TRP A 127 -4.70 15.86 11.06
CA TRP A 127 -6.14 15.70 10.83
C TRP A 127 -6.47 14.45 9.99
N ALA A 128 -5.47 13.81 9.39
CA ALA A 128 -5.61 12.60 8.60
C ALA A 128 -5.80 11.33 9.47
N VAL A 129 -6.60 11.43 10.53
CA VAL A 129 -6.88 10.37 11.52
C VAL A 129 -7.22 9.02 10.92
N PRO A 130 -8.11 8.95 9.90
CA PRO A 130 -8.44 7.67 9.28
C PRO A 130 -7.24 6.97 8.65
N CYS A 131 -6.27 7.72 8.10
CA CYS A 131 -5.14 7.17 7.36
C CYS A 131 -4.26 6.27 8.25
N TYR A 132 -3.93 6.73 9.45
CA TYR A 132 -3.11 5.95 10.37
C TYR A 132 -3.93 4.97 11.21
N LEU A 133 -5.18 5.28 11.55
CA LEU A 133 -6.04 4.32 12.26
C LEU A 133 -6.32 3.06 11.43
N CYS A 134 -6.53 3.17 10.12
CA CYS A 134 -6.72 2.01 9.24
C CYS A 134 -5.53 1.05 9.32
N VAL A 135 -4.30 1.57 9.23
CA VAL A 135 -3.08 0.75 9.34
C VAL A 135 -2.97 0.11 10.72
N LEU A 136 -3.23 0.87 11.78
CA LEU A 136 -3.18 0.35 13.16
C LEU A 136 -4.21 -0.75 13.38
N PHE A 137 -5.43 -0.59 12.88
CA PHE A 137 -6.46 -1.62 12.97
C PHE A 137 -6.12 -2.85 12.15
N ALA A 138 -5.57 -2.70 10.94
CA ALA A 138 -5.14 -3.84 10.14
C ALA A 138 -4.10 -4.70 10.89
N LEU A 139 -3.11 -4.05 11.52
CA LEU A 139 -2.12 -4.74 12.35
C LEU A 139 -2.77 -5.39 13.57
N PHE A 140 -3.64 -4.68 14.29
CA PHE A 140 -4.34 -5.21 15.46
C PHE A 140 -5.16 -6.47 15.10
N TYR A 141 -5.96 -6.42 14.04
CA TYR A 141 -6.74 -7.57 13.57
C TYR A 141 -5.83 -8.70 13.08
N GLY A 142 -4.70 -8.39 12.46
CA GLY A 142 -3.75 -9.39 11.99
C GLY A 142 -3.07 -10.18 13.11
N PHE A 143 -2.69 -9.53 14.21
CA PHE A 143 -2.07 -10.21 15.36
C PHE A 143 -3.11 -10.91 16.24
N THR A 144 -4.25 -10.27 16.53
CA THR A 144 -5.31 -10.86 17.36
C THR A 144 -6.03 -12.00 16.64
N GLY A 145 -6.08 -11.96 15.30
CA GLY A 145 -6.82 -12.93 14.48
C GLY A 145 -8.31 -12.67 14.40
N ILE A 146 -8.81 -11.58 14.99
CA ILE A 146 -10.22 -11.22 14.94
C ILE A 146 -10.55 -10.80 13.50
N GLY A 147 -11.55 -11.44 12.89
CA GLY A 147 -11.97 -11.16 11.52
C GLY A 147 -11.01 -11.68 10.43
N ILE A 148 -10.03 -12.52 10.78
CA ILE A 148 -9.16 -13.20 9.80
C ILE A 148 -9.89 -14.44 9.28
N LYS A 149 -10.20 -14.43 7.98
CA LYS A 149 -10.94 -15.50 7.32
C LYS A 149 -9.98 -16.60 6.83
N LYS A 150 -10.21 -17.85 7.20
CA LYS A 150 -9.48 -18.98 6.63
C LYS A 150 -10.02 -19.31 5.24
N LYS A 151 -9.19 -19.94 4.42
CA LYS A 151 -9.62 -20.41 3.10
C LYS A 151 -10.81 -21.36 3.28
N ALA A 152 -11.89 -21.14 2.53
CA ALA A 152 -13.00 -22.07 2.54
C ALA A 152 -12.51 -23.41 1.98
N SER A 153 -12.66 -24.49 2.75
CA SER A 153 -12.48 -25.83 2.21
C SER A 153 -13.46 -25.98 1.06
N ALA A 154 -12.96 -26.17 -0.15
CA ALA A 154 -13.81 -26.51 -1.27
C ALA A 154 -14.48 -27.85 -0.92
N SER A 155 -15.75 -27.82 -0.52
CA SER A 155 -16.59 -29.01 -0.53
C SER A 155 -16.77 -29.37 -2.00
N LEU A 156 -16.09 -30.46 -2.41
CA LEU A 156 -16.34 -31.16 -3.67
C LEU A 156 -17.80 -31.61 -3.76
#